data_AF-A0ABD5RN64-F1
#
_entry.id   AF-A0ABD5RN64-F1
#
_cell.length_a   1.000
_cell.length_b   1.000
_cell.length_c   1.000
_cell.angle_alpha   90.00
_cell.angle_beta   90.00
_cell.angle_gamma   90.00
#
_symmetry.space_group_name_H-M   'P 1'
#
loop_
_entity.id
_entity.type
_entity.pdbx_description
1 polymer ?
#
loop_
_entity_poly.entity_id
_entity_poly.type
_entity_poly.pdbx_seq_one_letter_code
_entity_poly.pdbx_strand_id
1 'polypeptide(L)' 'MSRVTRLLTALVGLFVVASVVHYALFGAFPFGKPQLLDGEESFDEDAAVEVVE' A
#
# COMPACT_ATOMS: atom_id res chain seq x y z
N MET A 1 7.95 18.51 -22.50
CA MET A 1 7.09 17.44 -21.92
C MET A 1 5.78 17.39 -22.70
N SER A 2 5.33 16.21 -23.16
CA SER A 2 4.11 16.12 -23.97
C SER A 2 2.84 16.28 -23.11
N ARG A 3 1.72 16.67 -23.72
CA ARG A 3 0.42 16.80 -23.01
C ARG A 3 -0.01 15.48 -22.38
N VAL A 4 0.27 14.37 -23.06
CA VAL A 4 0.01 13.00 -22.58
C VAL A 4 0.85 12.70 -21.34
N THR A 5 2.15 13.03 -21.37
CA THR A 5 3.04 12.83 -20.22
C THR A 5 2.54 13.61 -19.01
N ARG A 6 2.13 14.88 -19.20
CA ARG A 6 1.60 15.71 -18.11
C ARG A 6 0.31 15.15 -17.52
N LEU A 7 -0.60 14.65 -18.37
CA LEU A 7 -1.83 14.00 -17.93
C LEU A 7 -1.52 12.73 -17.12
N LEU A 8 -0.63 11.87 -17.63
CA LEU A 8 -0.22 10.64 -16.95
C LEU A 8 0.42 10.94 -15.58
N THR A 9 1.29 11.94 -15.50
CA THR A 9 1.87 12.36 -14.21
C THR A 9 0.81 12.81 -13.22
N ALA A 10 -0.20 13.57 -13.68
CA ALA A 10 -1.30 13.98 -12.81
C ALA A 10 -2.15 12.79 -12.33
N LEU A 11 -2.43 11.83 -13.22
CA LEU A 11 -3.18 10.62 -12.87
C LEU A 11 -2.43 9.75 -11.86
N VAL A 12 -1.12 9.58 -12.04
CA VAL A 12 -0.26 8.85 -11.09
C VAL A 12 -0.23 9.57 -9.74
N GLY A 13 -0.07 10.89 -9.73
CA GLY A 13 -0.12 11.67 -8.49
C GLY A 13 -1.45 11.51 -7.75
N LEU A 14 -2.57 11.61 -8.46
CA LEU A 14 -3.90 11.40 -7.89
C LEU A 14 -4.06 9.99 -7.30
N PHE A 15 -3.59 8.98 -8.02
CA PHE A 15 -3.64 7.59 -7.57
C PHE A 15 -2.86 7.34 -6.28
N VAL A 16 -1.66 7.91 -6.16
CA VAL A 16 -0.84 7.79 -4.95
C VAL A 16 -1.57 8.43 -3.76
N VAL A 17 -2.09 9.65 -3.93
CA VAL A 17 -2.82 10.35 -2.86
C VAL A 17 -4.05 9.56 -2.42
N ALA A 18 -4.84 9.05 -3.36
CA ALA A 18 -6.01 8.23 -3.04
C ALA A 18 -5.64 6.97 -2.25
N SER A 19 -4.54 6.30 -2.64
CA SER A 19 -4.05 5.10 -1.96
C SER A 19 -3.59 5.38 -0.53
N VAL A 20 -2.88 6.50 -0.31
CA VAL A 20 -2.44 6.93 1.03
C VAL A 20 -3.64 7.27 1.92
N VAL A 21 -4.62 8.00 1.40
CA VAL A 21 -5.84 8.32 2.16
C VAL A 21 -6.61 7.05 2.52
N HIS A 22 -6.74 6.11 1.58
CA HIS A 22 -7.38 4.83 1.86
C HIS A 22 -6.64 4.05 2.95
N TYR A 23 -5.32 3.94 2.85
CA TYR A 23 -4.51 3.28 3.87
C TYR A 23 -4.67 3.94 5.25
N ALA A 24 -4.65 5.27 5.32
CA ALA A 24 -4.84 6.00 6.57
C ALA A 24 -6.23 5.79 7.20
N LEU A 25 -7.27 5.60 6.38
CA LEU A 25 -8.64 5.40 6.86
C LEU A 25 -8.96 3.94 7.21
N PHE A 26 -8.38 2.98 6.49
CA PHE A 26 -8.78 1.56 6.55
C PHE A 26 -7.67 0.63 7.02
N GLY A 27 -6.44 1.12 7.22
CA GLY A 27 -5.28 0.31 7.61
C GLY A 27 -4.80 -0.68 6.54
N ALA A 28 -5.36 -0.62 5.33
CA ALA A 28 -5.04 -1.51 4.24
C ALA A 28 -4.99 -0.75 2.91
N PHE A 29 -4.12 -1.21 1.99
CA PHE A 29 -4.14 -0.70 0.62
C PHE A 29 -5.45 -1.09 -0.08
N PRO A 30 -5.94 -0.27 -1.02
CA PRO A 30 -7.18 -0.55 -1.76
C PRO A 30 -7.06 -1.70 -2.76
N PHE A 31 -5.92 -2.40 -2.77
CA PHE A 31 -5.68 -3.56 -3.62
C PHE A 31 -5.82 -4.80 -2.76
N GLY A 32 -6.73 -5.70 -3.14
CA GLY A 32 -6.86 -7.01 -2.49
C GLY A 32 -5.53 -7.77 -2.52
N LYS A 33 -5.32 -8.66 -1.54
CA LYS A 33 -4.13 -9.50 -1.51
C LYS A 33 -4.05 -10.30 -2.83
N PRO A 34 -2.87 -10.38 -3.47
CA PRO A 34 -2.66 -11.30 -4.59
C PRO A 34 -3.07 -12.70 -4.17
N GLN A 35 -3.91 -13.39 -4.95
CA GLN A 35 -4.37 -14.75 -4.64
C GLN A 35 -3.24 -15.79 -4.52
N LEU A 36 -2.00 -15.41 -4.85
CA LEU A 36 -0.80 -16.22 -4.70
C LEU A 36 -0.18 -16.15 -3.29
N LEU A 37 -0.62 -15.22 -2.45
CA LEU A 37 -0.14 -15.02 -1.08
C LEU A 37 -1.11 -15.54 -0.01
N ASP A 38 -2.21 -16.19 -0.39
CA ASP A 38 -3.21 -16.75 0.53
C ASP A 38 -2.69 -17.97 1.34
N GLY A 39 -1.41 -18.33 1.19
CA GLY A 39 -0.74 -19.43 1.90
C GLY A 39 0.20 -19.01 3.03
N GLU A 40 0.43 -17.71 3.26
CA GLU A 40 1.20 -17.24 4.41
C GLU A 40 0.32 -16.36 5.29
N GLU A 41 0.01 -16.91 6.47
CA GLU A 41 -0.73 -16.32 7.56
C GLU A 41 -0.25 -14.89 7.87
N SER A 42 -1.20 -14.07 8.32
CA SER A 42 -1.01 -12.86 9.12
C SER A 42 0.45 -12.48 9.44
N PHE A 43 1.03 -11.58 8.64
CA PHE A 43 2.04 -10.67 9.16
C PHE A 43 1.34 -9.72 10.13
N ASP A 44 1.06 -10.23 11.34
CA ASP A 44 0.86 -9.41 12.52
C ASP A 44 2.20 -8.75 12.85
N GLU A 45 2.21 -7.43 12.82
CA GLU A 45 3.25 -6.60 13.44
C GLU A 45 3.26 -6.88 14.95
N ASP A 46 3.95 -7.94 15.40
CA ASP A 46 4.28 -8.12 16.82
C ASP A 46 5.62 -8.85 17.03
N ALA A 47 6.63 -8.54 16.21
CA ALA A 47 8.00 -9.04 16.34
C ALA A 47 9.00 -7.92 16.64
N ALA A 48 8.61 -6.95 17.48
CA ALA A 48 9.52 -5.97 18.03
C ALA A 48 9.61 -6.13 19.56
N VAL A 49 10.77 -6.63 20.00
CA VAL A 49 11.35 -6.52 21.36
C VAL A 49 10.88 -7.58 22.37
N GLU A 50 11.65 -8.66 22.50
CA GLU A 50 12.36 -8.97 23.76
C GLU A 50 13.49 -9.99 23.50
N VAL A 51 14.75 -9.51 23.58
CA VAL A 51 15.95 -10.36 23.72
C VAL A 51 16.78 -9.76 24.85
N VAL A 52 16.48 -10.14 26.09
CA VAL A 52 17.36 -10.19 27.29
C VAL A 52 16.54 -11.01 28.31
N GLU A 53 16.96 -12.09 28.97
CA GLU A 53 18.25 -12.54 29.52
C GLU A 53 18.50 -14.04 29.26
#